data_AF-A0A1X6YLP5-F1
#
_entry.id   AF-A0A1X6YLP5-F1
#
_cell.length_a   1.000
_cell.length_b   1.000
_cell.length_c   1.000
_cell.angle_alpha   90.00
_cell.angle_beta   90.00
_cell.angle_gamma   90.00
#
_symmetry.space_group_name_H-M   'P 1'
#
loop_
_entity.id
_entity.type
_entity.pdbx_description
1 polymer ?
#
loop_
_entity_poly.entity_id
_entity_poly.type
_entity_poly.pdbx_seq_one_letter_code
_entity_poly.pdbx_strand_id
1 'polypeptide(L)' 'MLGPMSKVINLNKIRKQRARAAKREQADQNAARHGRSKADRALDAARSDKVLQDHEAHRRDDDE' A
#
# COMPACT_ATOMS: atom_id res chain seq x y z
N MET A 1 23.88 28.96 38.93
CA MET A 1 23.78 28.77 37.46
C MET A 1 23.58 27.27 37.24
N LEU A 2 22.34 26.79 37.16
CA LEU A 2 22.06 25.35 37.00
C LEU A 2 22.55 24.90 35.63
N GLY A 3 23.49 23.95 35.60
CA GLY A 3 24.01 23.35 34.37
C GLY A 3 22.88 22.72 33.54
N PRO A 4 23.12 22.52 32.22
CA PRO A 4 22.09 22.12 31.27
C PRO A 4 21.40 20.86 31.80
N MET A 5 20.12 21.01 32.18
CA MET A 5 19.20 19.92 32.51
C MET A 5 19.51 18.78 31.56
N SER A 6 20.06 17.69 32.10
CA SER A 6 20.42 16.50 31.32
C SER A 6 19.28 16.23 30.36
N LYS A 7 19.55 16.18 29.06
CA LYS A 7 18.50 16.00 28.04
C LYS A 7 17.86 14.63 28.29
N VAL A 8 16.80 14.60 29.12
CA VAL A 8 16.05 13.39 29.42
C VAL A 8 15.32 13.01 28.14
N ILE A 9 15.98 12.19 27.32
CA ILE A 9 15.45 11.72 26.06
C ILE A 9 14.53 10.53 26.32
N ASN A 10 13.28 10.65 25.86
CA ASN A 10 12.32 9.58 25.96
C ASN A 10 12.66 8.46 24.95
N LEU A 11 13.24 7.38 25.45
CA LEU A 11 13.64 6.21 24.65
C LEU A 11 12.44 5.56 23.93
N ASN A 12 11.24 5.60 24.52
CA ASN A 12 10.04 5.07 23.86
C ASN A 12 9.67 5.86 22.61
N LYS A 13 9.83 7.19 22.62
CA LYS A 13 9.61 8.04 21.45
C LYS A 13 10.58 7.69 20.33
N ILE A 14 11.86 7.50 20.66
CA ILE A 14 12.90 7.10 19.70
C ILE A 14 12.59 5.71 19.12
N ARG A 15 12.21 4.74 19.96
CA ARG A 15 11.84 3.39 19.51
C ARG A 15 10.64 3.41 18.57
N LYS A 16 9.61 4.20 18.89
CA LYS A 16 8.44 4.40 18.03
C LYS A 16 8.81 5.08 16.72
N GLN A 17 9.69 6.08 16.74
CA GLN A 17 10.18 6.74 15.53
C GLN A 17 10.95 5.77 14.62
N ARG A 18 11.86 4.96 15.18
CA ARG A 18 12.58 3.92 14.44
C ARG A 18 11.63 2.89 13.82
N ALA A 19 10.65 2.40 14.57
CA ALA A 19 9.66 1.45 14.07
C ALA A 19 8.81 2.04 12.91
N ARG A 20 8.42 3.32 13.02
CA ARG A 20 7.70 4.02 11.95
C ARG A 20 8.57 4.21 10.69
N ALA A 21 9.85 4.54 10.87
CA ALA A 21 10.79 4.70 9.76
C ALA A 21 11.00 3.37 9.01
N ALA A 22 11.26 2.28 9.74
CA ALA A 22 11.40 0.94 9.14
C ALA A 22 10.14 0.49 8.38
N LYS A 23 8.95 0.80 8.91
CA LYS A 23 7.68 0.49 8.23
C LYS A 23 7.51 1.27 6.93
N ARG A 24 7.95 2.54 6.87
CA ARG A 24 7.92 3.34 5.63
C ARG A 24 8.88 2.77 4.61
N GLU A 25 10.12 2.47 5.01
CA GLU A 25 11.12 1.91 4.11
C GLU A 25 10.66 0.57 3.51
N GLN A 26 10.06 -0.31 4.32
CA GLN A 26 9.43 -1.53 3.81
C GLN A 26 8.27 -1.25 2.85
N ALA A 27 7.44 -0.23 3.13
CA ALA A 27 6.36 0.17 2.25
C ALA A 27 6.88 0.71 0.91
N ASP A 28 7.95 1.51 0.93
CA ASP A 28 8.60 2.06 -0.25
C ASP A 28 9.26 0.95 -1.08
N GLN A 29 9.96 0.01 -0.42
CA GLN A 29 10.50 -1.19 -1.07
C GLN A 29 9.39 -2.05 -1.68
N ASN A 30 8.28 -2.24 -0.99
CA ASN A 30 7.14 -2.98 -1.52
C ASN A 30 6.45 -2.23 -2.67
N ALA A 31 6.36 -0.90 -2.61
CA ALA A 31 5.84 -0.08 -3.70
C ALA A 31 6.75 -0.16 -4.94
N ALA A 32 8.08 -0.11 -4.75
CA ALA A 32 9.04 -0.27 -5.83
C ALA A 32 9.03 -1.69 -6.41
N ARG A 33 8.97 -2.73 -5.56
CA ARG A 33 9.01 -4.13 -5.98
C ARG A 33 7.69 -4.63 -6.56
N HIS A 34 6.58 -4.12 -6.08
CA HIS A 34 5.26 -4.60 -6.47
C HIS A 34 4.45 -3.61 -7.30
N GLY A 35 4.95 -2.38 -7.50
CA GLY A 35 4.59 -1.39 -8.54
C GLY A 35 3.17 -0.86 -8.55
N ARG A 36 2.20 -1.65 -8.09
CA ARG A 36 0.78 -1.38 -8.05
C ARG A 36 0.31 -1.47 -6.61
N SER A 37 -0.37 -0.44 -6.15
CA SER A 37 -0.97 -0.47 -4.82
C SER A 37 -2.08 -1.53 -4.78
N LYS A 38 -2.55 -1.89 -3.57
CA LYS A 38 -3.74 -2.75 -3.44
C LYS A 38 -4.96 -2.11 -4.10
N ALA A 39 -5.09 -0.78 -4.06
CA ALA A 39 -6.19 -0.05 -4.67
C ALA A 39 -6.12 -0.15 -6.21
N ASP A 40 -4.95 0.04 -6.80
CA ASP A 40 -4.78 -0.04 -8.27
C ASP A 40 -5.07 -1.45 -8.79
N ARG A 41 -4.62 -2.48 -8.07
CA ARG A 41 -4.94 -3.87 -8.40
C ARG A 41 -6.44 -4.17 -8.32
N ALA A 42 -7.13 -3.64 -7.33
CA ALA A 42 -8.57 -3.82 -7.19
C ALA A 42 -9.33 -3.08 -8.31
N LEU A 43 -8.86 -1.90 -8.70
CA LEU A 43 -9.44 -1.10 -9.78
C LEU A 43 -9.24 -1.78 -11.14
N ASP A 44 -8.06 -2.34 -11.41
CA ASP A 44 -7.79 -3.15 -12.59
C ASP A 44 -8.67 -4.40 -12.66
N ALA A 45 -8.81 -5.13 -11.54
CA ALA A 45 -9.67 -6.32 -11.47
C ALA A 45 -11.15 -5.97 -11.74
N ALA A 46 -11.66 -4.90 -11.12
CA ALA A 46 -13.03 -4.45 -11.38
C ALA A 46 -13.25 -4.04 -12.85
N ARG A 47 -12.23 -3.46 -13.50
CA ARG A 47 -12.28 -3.12 -14.93
C ARG A 47 -12.26 -4.37 -15.80
N SER A 48 -11.42 -5.36 -15.50
CA SER A 48 -11.39 -6.61 -16.28
C SER A 48 -12.70 -7.38 -16.15
N ASP A 49 -13.26 -7.44 -14.95
CA ASP A 49 -14.51 -8.15 -14.69
C ASP A 49 -15.67 -7.50 -15.45
N LYS A 50 -15.72 -6.16 -15.49
CA LYS A 50 -16.71 -5.44 -16.29
C LYS A 50 -16.56 -5.74 -17.78
N VAL A 51 -15.35 -5.72 -18.31
CA VAL A 51 -15.10 -6.04 -19.73
C VAL A 51 -15.53 -7.46 -20.05
N LEU A 52 -15.26 -8.42 -19.16
CA LEU A 52 -15.71 -9.80 -19.33
C LEU A 52 -17.24 -9.90 -19.32
N GLN A 53 -17.92 -9.23 -18.39
CA GLN A 53 -19.38 -9.20 -18.32
C GLN A 53 -20.00 -8.57 -19.57
N ASP A 54 -19.46 -7.43 -20.02
CA ASP A 54 -19.92 -6.74 -21.23
C ASP A 54 -19.72 -7.65 -22.45
N HIS A 55 -18.58 -8.34 -22.55
CA HIS A 55 -18.31 -9.30 -23.62
C HIS A 55 -19.25 -10.51 -23.58
N GLU A 56 -19.53 -11.06 -22.40
CA GLU A 56 -20.45 -12.17 -22.21
C GLU A 56 -21.88 -11.77 -22.59
N ALA A 57 -22.34 -10.60 -22.17
CA ALA A 57 -23.67 -10.07 -22.49
C ALA A 57 -23.86 -9.79 -23.99
N HIS A 58 -22.76 -9.58 -24.72
CA HIS A 58 -22.77 -9.39 -26.17
C HIS A 58 -22.47 -10.67 -26.96
N ARG A 59 -22.16 -11.79 -26.30
CA ARG A 59 -22.01 -13.07 -26.98
C ARG A 59 -23.41 -13.50 -27.45
N ARG A 60 -23.55 -13.70 -28.77
CA ARG A 60 -24.74 -14.35 -29.33
C ARG A 60 -24.56 -15.86 -29.14
N ASP A 61 -25.64 -16.55 -28.83
CA ASP A 61 -25.70 -18.01 -28.69
C ASP A 61 -25.56 -18.71 -30.07
N ASP A 62 -24.56 -18.32 -30.88
CA ASP A 62 -24.31 -18.89 -32.21
C ASP A 62 -23.57 -20.25 -32.13
N ASP A 63 -23.92 -21.06 -31.12
CA ASP A 63 -23.45 -22.44 -30.92
C ASP A 63 -24.63 -23.46 -31.12
N GLU A 64 -25.50 -23.23 -32.10
CA GLU A 64 -26.37 -24.28 -32.70
C GLU A 64 -25.81 -24.79 -34.04
#